data_AF-A0A6G1SY65-F1
#
_entry.id   AF-A0A6G1SY65-F1
#
_cell.length_a   1.000
_cell.length_b   1.000
_cell.length_c   1.000
_cell.angle_alpha   90.00
_cell.angle_beta   90.00
_cell.angle_gamma   90.00
#
_symmetry.space_group_name_H-M   'P 1'
#
loop_
_entity.id
_entity.type
_entity.pdbx_description
1 polymer ?
#
loop_
_entity_poly.entity_id
_entity_poly.type
_entity_poly.pdbx_seq_one_letter_code
_entity_poly.pdbx_strand_id
1 'polypeptide(L)' 'AERFIQTMLRQWAYRYVYPSSVHRARALSRWLRWYNRRRPHGSLGGRPPVSRVSHLCGQYS' A
#
# COMPACT_ATOMS: atom_id res chain seq x y z
N ALA A 1 -5.47 -10.49 5.38
CA ALA A 1 -4.50 -9.37 5.54
C ALA A 1 -3.06 -9.74 5.13
N GLU A 2 -2.74 -11.02 4.97
CA GLU A 2 -1.36 -11.50 4.84
C GLU A 2 -0.57 -10.99 3.62
N ARG A 3 -1.18 -10.94 2.42
CA ARG A 3 -0.53 -10.42 1.20
C ARG A 3 -0.09 -8.95 1.30
N PHE A 4 -0.81 -8.13 2.07
CA PHE A 4 -0.43 -6.73 2.32
C PHE A 4 0.87 -6.67 3.13
N ILE A 5 0.94 -7.41 4.25
CA ILE A 5 2.09 -7.43 5.15
C ILE A 5 3.32 -7.98 4.42
N GLN A 6 3.20 -9.09 3.69
CA GLN A 6 4.29 -9.63 2.88
C GLN A 6 4.80 -8.62 1.84
N THR A 7 3.89 -7.92 1.15
CA THR A 7 4.26 -6.91 0.16
C THR A 7 4.94 -5.70 0.81
N MET A 8 4.46 -5.27 1.98
CA MET A 8 5.06 -4.18 2.75
C MET A 8 6.47 -4.53 3.21
N LEU A 9 6.70 -5.74 3.72
CA LEU A 9 8.03 -6.17 4.11
C LEU A 9 8.98 -6.21 2.91
N ARG A 10 8.56 -6.82 1.80
CA ARG A 10 9.41 -6.95 0.60
C ARG A 10 9.73 -5.62 -0.08
N GLN A 11 8.73 -4.72 -0.21
CA GLN A 11 8.85 -3.52 -1.04
C GLN A 11 9.17 -2.25 -0.25
N TRP A 12 8.90 -2.23 1.06
CA TRP A 12 9.27 -1.11 1.92
C TRP A 12 10.38 -1.49 2.87
N ALA A 13 10.22 -2.52 3.71
CA ALA A 13 11.15 -2.80 4.80
C ALA A 13 12.52 -3.29 4.30
N TYR A 14 12.51 -4.15 3.28
CA TYR A 14 13.72 -4.82 2.76
C TYR A 14 14.15 -4.38 1.36
N ARG A 15 13.41 -3.45 0.73
CA ARG A 15 13.78 -2.94 -0.60
C ARG A 15 15.00 -2.01 -0.57
N TYR A 16 15.19 -1.31 0.54
CA TYR A 16 16.28 -0.36 0.75
C TYR A 16 16.95 -0.62 2.08
N VAL A 17 18.27 -0.43 2.15
CA VAL A 17 19.01 -0.42 3.41
C VAL A 17 18.80 0.95 4.05
N TYR A 18 18.03 1.00 5.12
CA TYR A 18 17.82 2.23 5.87
C TYR A 18 18.90 2.37 6.95
N PRO A 19 19.52 3.54 7.11
CA PRO A 19 20.54 3.76 8.14
C PRO A 19 19.97 3.76 9.56
N SER A 20 18.65 3.98 9.72
CA SER A 20 17.98 3.94 11.03
C SER A 20 16.49 3.62 10.89
N SER A 21 15.89 3.15 11.99
CA SER A 21 14.45 2.89 12.06
C SER A 21 13.61 4.16 11.81
N VAL A 22 14.11 5.34 12.23
CA VAL A 22 13.46 6.63 11.99
C VAL A 22 13.41 6.95 10.49
N HIS A 23 14.49 6.71 9.76
CA HIS A 23 14.51 6.92 8.31
C HIS A 23 13.53 5.97 7.61
N ARG A 24 13.48 4.71 8.05
CA ARG A 24 12.53 3.71 7.55
C ARG A 24 11.07 4.12 7.82
N ALA A 25 10.77 4.63 9.01
CA ALA A 25 9.43 5.11 9.38
C ALA A 25 9.00 6.33 8.56
N ARG A 26 9.90 7.28 8.30
CA ARG A 26 9.61 8.42 7.41
C ARG A 26 9.29 7.98 5.98
N ALA A 27 9.97 6.95 5.48
CA ALA A 27 9.71 6.38 4.16
C ALA A 27 8.36 5.63 4.08
N LEU A 28 7.85 5.11 5.20
CA LEU A 28 6.62 4.31 5.26
C LEU A 28 5.41 5.10 4.78
N SER A 29 5.23 6.35 5.23
CA SER A 29 4.08 7.17 4.83
C SER A 29 4.04 7.41 3.32
N ARG A 30 5.20 7.60 2.69
CA ARG A 30 5.30 7.74 1.23
C ARG A 30 4.94 6.43 0.53
N TRP A 31 5.46 5.31 1.02
CA TRP A 31 5.17 3.98 0.45
C TRP A 31 3.69 3.62 0.58
N LEU A 32 3.06 3.88 1.73
CA LEU A 32 1.63 3.65 1.95
C LEU A 32 0.75 4.44 0.98
N ARG A 33 1.07 5.73 0.76
CA ARG A 33 0.34 6.55 -0.23
C ARG A 33 0.44 5.95 -1.64
N TRP A 34 1.63 5.49 -2.04
CA TRP A 34 1.80 4.83 -3.33
C TRP A 34 1.05 3.50 -3.39
N TYR A 35 1.15 2.66 -2.35
CA TYR A 35 0.46 1.37 -2.27
C TYR A 35 -1.05 1.54 -2.41
N ASN A 36 -1.64 2.49 -1.66
CA ASN A 36 -3.08 2.69 -1.64
C ASN A 36 -3.63 3.38 -2.89
N ARG A 37 -2.86 4.28 -3.52
CA ARG A 37 -3.38 5.13 -4.62
C ARG A 37 -2.88 4.78 -6.00
N ARG A 38 -1.75 4.08 -6.13
CA ARG A 38 -1.08 3.90 -7.43
C ARG A 38 -0.66 2.47 -7.73
N ARG A 39 -0.51 1.61 -6.73
CA ARG A 39 -0.08 0.22 -6.97
C ARG A 39 -1.15 -0.49 -7.80
N PRO A 40 -0.82 -1.04 -8.97
CA PRO A 40 -1.76 -1.84 -9.73
C PRO A 40 -2.01 -3.16 -8.99
N HIS A 41 -3.29 -3.49 -8.75
CA HIS A 41 -3.68 -4.77 -8.19
C HIS A 41 -4.37 -5.62 -9.26
N GLY A 42 -3.78 -6.76 -9.60
CA GLY A 42 -4.36 -7.69 -10.58
C GLY A 42 -5.77 -8.15 -10.21
N SER A 43 -6.02 -8.41 -8.92
CA SER A 43 -7.36 -8.76 -8.42
C SER A 43 -8.39 -7.63 -8.50
N LEU A 44 -7.97 -6.40 -8.84
CA LEU A 44 -8.82 -5.23 -9.04
C LEU A 44 -8.83 -4.76 -10.50
N GLY A 45 -8.43 -5.62 -11.44
CA GLY A 45 -8.32 -5.25 -12.85
C GLY A 45 -7.26 -4.18 -13.10
N GLY A 46 -6.17 -4.18 -12.31
CA GLY A 46 -5.11 -3.19 -12.38
C GLY A 46 -5.38 -1.90 -11.62
N ARG A 47 -6.54 -1.76 -10.96
CA ARG A 47 -6.89 -0.57 -10.17
C ARG A 47 -6.22 -0.56 -8.79
N PRO A 48 -5.98 0.62 -8.21
CA PRO A 48 -5.41 0.72 -6.87
C PRO A 48 -6.41 0.34 -5.77
N PRO A 49 -5.94 -0.03 -4.56
CA PRO A 49 -6.79 -0.44 -3.45
C PRO A 49 -7.87 0.58 -3.08
N VAL A 50 -7.56 1.88 -3.15
CA VAL A 50 -8.51 2.96 -2.84
C VAL A 50 -9.77 2.93 -3.71
N SER A 51 -9.67 2.40 -4.94
CA SER A 51 -10.82 2.27 -5.84
C SER A 51 -11.92 1.36 -5.28
N ARG A 52 -11.61 0.46 -4.33
CA ARG A 52 -12.63 -0.33 -3.63
C ARG A 52 -13.35 0.43 -2.53
N VAL A 53 -12.67 1.38 -1.88
CA VAL A 53 -13.25 2.16 -0.78
C VAL A 53 -14.26 3.17 -1.31
N SER A 54 -14.02 3.74 -2.50
CA SER A 54 -14.96 4.65 -3.17
C SER A 54 -16.32 3.99 -3.49
N HIS A 55 -16.37 2.68 -3.72
CA HIS A 55 -17.64 1.99 -3.96
C HIS A 55 -18.49 1.81 -2.69
N LEU A 56 -17.91 1.86 -1.49
CA LEU A 56 -18.66 1.67 -0.25
C LEU A 56 -19.54 2.88 0.10
N CYS A 57 -19.19 4.09 -0.33
CA CYS A 57 -19.99 5.29 -0.06
C CYS A 57 -21.31 5.35 -0.87
N GLY A 58 -21.47 4.50 -1.89
CA GLY A 58 -22.69 4.42 -2.72
C GLY A 58 -23.48 3.12 -2.59
N GLN A 59 -23.09 2.23 -1.67
CA GLN A 59 -23.74 0.92 -1.45
C GLN A 59 -24.58 0.85 -0.16
N TYR A 60 -24.68 1.97 0.56
CA TYR A 60 -25.69 2.16 1.61
C TYR A 60 -26.89 2.89 1.00
N SER A 61 -27.78 2.15 0.35
CA SER A 61 -29.16 2.53 0.08
C SER A 61 -30.06 1.36 0.42
#